data_AF-A0A0R3EWS2-F1
#
_entry.id   AF-A0A0R3EWS2-F1
#
_cell.length_a   1.000
_cell.length_b   1.000
_cell.length_c   1.000
_cell.angle_alpha   90.00
_cell.angle_beta   90.00
_cell.angle_gamma   90.00
#
_symmetry.space_group_name_H-M   'P 1'
#
loop_
_entity.id
_entity.type
_entity.pdbx_description
1 polymer ?
#
loop_
_entity_poly.entity_id
_entity_poly.type
_entity_poly.pdbx_seq_one_letter_code
_entity_poly.pdbx_strand_id
1 'polypeptide(L)'
;MKIHDVQITATDVPAAARFYSETLGLPVQLDGDRATVRIGDSTLTMLPGPAYHGAHHIAFTIPAGSLDAAKEWLSARVALQTDGQWHDEFGCAPNWQARSIYFTGPDDAVLELIERNILDNRIDHPFGINDIRHLSEVGFGVSDVLETQRLIRDKLGLLPFGEPTPGFGPVGDHDGLFILVPSDITWRPEYRMPPAAAPTIVTADVPTALDIGEHYAIQPLGA
;
A
#
# COMPACT_ATOMS: atom_id res chain seq x y z
N MET A 1 -3.03 10.91 8.88
CA MET A 1 -2.23 11.40 7.75
C MET A 1 -2.78 10.71 6.52
N LYS A 2 -3.43 11.43 5.61
CA LYS A 2 -4.01 10.81 4.43
C LYS A 2 -2.99 10.71 3.30
N ILE A 3 -3.05 9.60 2.58
CA ILE A 3 -2.34 9.36 1.32
C ILE A 3 -3.32 9.67 0.19
N HIS A 4 -3.03 10.69 -0.61
CA HIS A 4 -3.91 11.15 -1.68
C HIS A 4 -3.62 10.47 -3.01
N ASP A 5 -2.34 10.32 -3.36
CA ASP A 5 -1.90 9.65 -4.57
C ASP A 5 -0.60 8.90 -4.32
N VAL A 6 -0.44 7.77 -4.99
CA VAL A 6 0.84 7.05 -5.07
C VAL A 6 1.17 6.86 -6.54
N GLN A 7 2.34 7.32 -6.95
CA GLN A 7 2.86 7.12 -8.30
C GLN A 7 3.89 6.01 -8.26
N ILE A 8 3.70 4.97 -9.07
CA ILE A 8 4.64 3.85 -9.21
C ILE A 8 5.03 3.63 -10.66
N THR A 9 6.21 3.06 -10.85
CA THR A 9 6.60 2.45 -12.12
C THR A 9 5.85 1.14 -12.33
N ALA A 10 5.32 0.93 -13.54
CA ALA A 10 4.82 -0.36 -14.01
C ALA A 10 5.51 -0.76 -15.32
N THR A 11 5.83 -2.04 -15.49
CA THR A 11 6.54 -2.54 -16.68
C THR A 11 5.63 -2.70 -17.90
N ASP A 12 4.33 -2.92 -17.68
CA ASP A 12 3.27 -2.92 -18.69
C ASP A 12 2.03 -2.19 -18.15
N VAL A 13 1.95 -0.89 -18.41
CA VAL A 13 0.85 -0.03 -17.91
C VAL A 13 -0.52 -0.48 -18.42
N PRO A 14 -0.74 -0.79 -19.71
CA PRO A 14 -2.02 -1.33 -20.17
C PRO A 14 -2.43 -2.64 -19.49
N ALA A 15 -1.50 -3.57 -19.25
CA ALA A 15 -1.81 -4.80 -18.54
C ALA A 15 -2.14 -4.55 -17.06
N ALA A 16 -1.37 -3.69 -16.39
CA ALA A 16 -1.66 -3.28 -15.02
C ALA A 16 -3.04 -2.60 -14.92
N ALA A 17 -3.38 -1.71 -15.85
CA ALA A 17 -4.69 -1.07 -15.93
C ALA A 17 -5.84 -2.08 -16.07
N ARG A 18 -5.68 -3.13 -16.89
CA ARG A 18 -6.67 -4.22 -17.00
C ARG A 18 -6.82 -5.02 -15.71
N PHE A 19 -5.74 -5.28 -14.97
CA PHE A 19 -5.86 -5.92 -13.67
C PHE A 19 -6.77 -5.11 -12.73
N TYR A 20 -6.51 -3.82 -12.56
CA TYR A 20 -7.33 -3.00 -11.66
C TYR A 20 -8.77 -2.83 -12.15
N SER A 21 -8.99 -2.66 -13.46
CA SER A 21 -10.33 -2.43 -14.02
C SER A 21 -11.16 -3.69 -14.23
N GLU A 22 -10.57 -4.76 -14.77
CA GLU A 22 -11.29 -5.98 -15.15
C GLU A 22 -11.24 -7.04 -14.03
N THR A 23 -10.13 -7.18 -13.31
CA THR A 23 -10.01 -8.15 -12.20
C THR A 23 -10.61 -7.60 -10.91
N LEU A 24 -10.20 -6.41 -10.49
CA LEU A 24 -10.70 -5.80 -9.26
C LEU A 24 -11.98 -4.99 -9.45
N GLY A 25 -12.30 -4.54 -10.67
CA GLY A 25 -13.50 -3.72 -10.92
C GLY A 25 -13.36 -2.26 -10.46
N LEU A 26 -12.14 -1.78 -10.23
CA LEU A 26 -11.88 -0.40 -9.83
C LEU A 26 -11.99 0.55 -11.03
N PRO A 27 -12.43 1.81 -10.83
CA PRO A 27 -12.40 2.80 -11.89
C PRO A 27 -10.95 3.10 -12.29
N VAL A 28 -10.65 2.98 -13.59
CA VAL A 28 -9.32 3.27 -14.16
C VAL A 28 -9.47 4.24 -15.31
N GLN A 29 -8.65 5.28 -15.31
CA GLN A 29 -8.44 6.17 -16.46
C GLN A 29 -7.09 5.82 -17.09
N LEU A 30 -7.11 5.41 -18.36
CA LEU A 30 -5.91 5.20 -19.17
C LEU A 30 -5.74 6.39 -20.13
N ASP A 31 -4.62 7.10 -20.02
CA ASP A 31 -4.26 8.25 -20.87
C ASP A 31 -2.86 8.02 -21.44
N GLY A 32 -2.82 7.53 -22.68
CA GLY A 32 -1.56 7.12 -23.33
C GLY A 32 -0.88 5.98 -22.58
N ASP A 33 0.33 6.24 -22.09
CA ASP A 33 1.16 5.31 -21.32
C ASP A 33 1.00 5.48 -19.80
N ARG A 34 0.03 6.30 -19.34
CA ARG A 34 -0.27 6.53 -17.94
C ARG A 34 -1.63 5.94 -17.58
N ALA A 35 -1.71 5.27 -16.44
CA ALA A 35 -2.98 4.80 -15.89
C ALA A 35 -3.19 5.32 -14.47
N THR A 36 -4.37 5.84 -14.17
CA THR A 36 -4.76 6.29 -12.84
C THR A 36 -5.95 5.47 -12.37
N VAL A 37 -5.75 4.73 -11.27
CA VAL A 37 -6.77 3.93 -10.58
C VAL A 37 -7.36 4.76 -9.46
N ARG A 38 -8.69 4.83 -9.39
CA ARG A 38 -9.41 5.43 -8.26
C ARG A 38 -9.59 4.38 -7.16
N ILE A 39 -9.11 4.67 -5.96
CA ILE A 39 -9.23 3.80 -4.78
C ILE A 39 -9.95 4.61 -3.70
N GLY A 40 -11.27 4.48 -3.62
CA GLY A 40 -12.10 5.25 -2.70
C GLY A 40 -11.82 6.76 -2.80
N ASP A 41 -11.18 7.34 -1.77
CA ASP A 41 -10.81 8.75 -1.65
C ASP A 41 -9.42 9.11 -2.20
N SER A 42 -8.58 8.14 -2.55
CA SER A 42 -7.23 8.34 -3.10
C SER A 42 -7.06 7.83 -4.54
N THR A 43 -5.87 7.96 -5.11
CA THR A 43 -5.52 7.42 -6.44
C THR A 43 -4.20 6.66 -6.43
N LEU A 44 -4.08 5.68 -7.34
CA LEU A 44 -2.81 5.02 -7.67
C LEU A 44 -2.51 5.31 -9.13
N THR A 45 -1.40 5.99 -9.39
CA THR A 45 -0.95 6.35 -10.73
C THR A 45 0.22 5.45 -11.16
N MET A 46 0.08 4.79 -12.30
CA MET A 46 1.09 3.93 -12.89
C MET A 46 1.70 4.63 -14.10
N LEU A 47 3.02 4.67 -14.12
CA LEU A 47 3.84 5.27 -15.17
C LEU A 47 4.75 4.22 -15.79
N PRO A 48 5.08 4.34 -17.08
CA PRO A 48 6.02 3.42 -17.70
C PRO A 48 7.42 3.70 -17.16
N GLY A 49 8.22 2.65 -17.06
CA GLY A 49 9.63 2.80 -16.70
C GLY A 49 10.43 1.57 -17.09
N PRO A 50 11.76 1.61 -16.85
CA PRO A 50 12.59 0.44 -17.08
C PRO A 50 12.16 -0.72 -16.19
N ALA A 51 12.46 -1.95 -16.63
CA ALA A 51 12.33 -3.11 -15.78
C ALA A 51 13.14 -2.92 -14.49
N TYR A 52 12.53 -3.27 -13.36
CA TYR A 52 13.12 -3.12 -12.03
C TYR A 52 13.06 -4.45 -11.27
N HIS A 53 13.83 -4.54 -10.20
CA HIS A 53 13.82 -5.67 -9.29
C HIS A 53 12.94 -5.37 -8.06
N GLY A 54 12.31 -6.40 -7.51
CA GLY A 54 11.42 -6.27 -6.36
C GLY A 54 9.99 -5.91 -6.73
N ALA A 55 9.17 -5.69 -5.72
CA ALA A 55 7.74 -5.45 -5.83
C ALA A 55 7.32 -4.26 -4.97
N HIS A 56 6.35 -3.50 -5.47
CA HIS A 56 5.67 -2.47 -4.68
C HIS A 56 4.78 -3.14 -3.64
N HIS A 57 4.64 -2.53 -2.47
CA HIS A 57 3.65 -2.94 -1.48
C HIS A 57 2.66 -1.81 -1.26
N ILE A 58 1.37 -2.10 -1.46
CA ILE A 58 0.29 -1.12 -1.39
C ILE A 58 -0.93 -1.75 -0.71
N ALA A 59 -1.42 -1.12 0.35
CA ALA A 59 -2.63 -1.58 1.05
C ALA A 59 -3.81 -0.64 0.81
N PHE A 60 -5.02 -1.19 0.78
CA PHE A 60 -6.29 -0.46 0.67
C PHE A 60 -7.11 -0.63 1.94
N THR A 61 -7.54 0.47 2.54
CA THR A 61 -8.45 0.44 3.69
C THR A 61 -9.83 -0.03 3.24
N ILE A 62 -10.38 -1.00 3.96
CA ILE A 62 -11.78 -1.43 3.85
C ILE A 62 -12.56 -1.07 5.14
N PRO A 63 -13.90 -1.09 5.12
CA PRO A 63 -14.70 -0.81 6.31
C PRO A 63 -14.42 -1.78 7.46
N ALA A 64 -14.41 -1.29 8.69
CA ALA A 64 -14.22 -2.10 9.88
C ALA A 64 -15.31 -3.19 10.00
N GLY A 65 -14.89 -4.43 10.27
CA GLY A 65 -15.78 -5.58 10.38
C GLY A 65 -16.22 -6.16 9.03
N SER A 66 -15.55 -5.82 7.94
CA SER A 66 -15.87 -6.29 6.58
C SER A 66 -14.84 -7.25 6.00
N LEU A 67 -13.75 -7.60 6.71
CA LEU A 67 -12.70 -8.47 6.15
C LEU A 67 -13.23 -9.80 5.62
N ASP A 68 -14.13 -10.47 6.35
CA ASP A 68 -14.64 -11.78 5.94
C ASP A 68 -15.40 -11.68 4.60
N ALA A 69 -16.24 -10.64 4.45
CA ALA A 69 -16.97 -10.38 3.21
C ALA A 69 -16.04 -9.91 2.07
N ALA A 70 -15.04 -9.09 2.40
CA ALA A 70 -14.02 -8.64 1.45
C ALA A 70 -13.16 -9.80 0.95
N LYS A 71 -12.85 -10.78 1.83
CA LYS A 71 -12.14 -12.01 1.50
C LYS A 71 -12.94 -12.91 0.56
N GLU A 72 -14.23 -13.10 0.82
CA GLU A 72 -15.12 -13.83 -0.08
C GLU A 72 -15.17 -13.15 -1.46
N TRP A 73 -15.32 -11.83 -1.47
CA TRP A 73 -15.30 -11.04 -2.70
C TRP A 73 -13.97 -11.17 -3.46
N LEU A 74 -12.83 -11.07 -2.77
CA LEU A 74 -11.50 -11.08 -3.39
C LEU A 74 -11.11 -12.47 -3.89
N SER A 75 -11.40 -13.52 -3.12
CA SER A 75 -11.09 -14.93 -3.47
C SER A 75 -11.77 -15.41 -4.74
N ALA A 76 -12.91 -14.79 -5.13
CA ALA A 76 -13.59 -15.08 -6.39
C ALA A 76 -12.86 -14.51 -7.62
N ARG A 77 -11.85 -13.66 -7.43
CA ARG A 77 -11.18 -12.87 -8.48
C ARG A 77 -9.69 -13.18 -8.58
N VAL A 78 -9.03 -13.39 -7.45
CA VAL A 78 -7.59 -13.64 -7.35
C VAL A 78 -7.28 -14.71 -6.31
N ALA A 79 -6.13 -15.37 -6.45
CA ALA A 79 -5.60 -16.20 -5.39
C ALA A 79 -5.06 -15.32 -4.26
N LEU A 80 -5.45 -15.65 -3.02
CA LEU A 80 -4.88 -15.00 -1.83
C LEU A 80 -3.49 -15.55 -1.55
N GLN A 81 -2.60 -14.68 -1.10
CA GLN A 81 -1.29 -15.08 -0.60
C GLN A 81 -1.41 -15.74 0.77
N THR A 82 -0.49 -16.66 1.06
CA THR A 82 -0.50 -17.43 2.32
C THR A 82 0.83 -17.39 3.06
N ASP A 83 0.82 -17.77 4.34
CA ASP A 83 2.02 -17.90 5.18
C ASP A 83 2.83 -19.19 4.95
N GLY A 84 2.54 -19.94 3.88
CA GLY A 84 3.10 -21.27 3.63
C GLY A 84 2.48 -22.40 4.47
N GLN A 85 1.56 -22.08 5.39
CA GLN A 85 0.73 -23.02 6.14
C GLN A 85 -0.75 -22.92 5.72
N TRP A 86 -1.02 -22.27 4.59
CA TRP A 86 -2.36 -22.02 4.04
C TRP A 86 -3.22 -21.05 4.86
N HIS A 87 -2.63 -20.30 5.79
CA HIS A 87 -3.33 -19.17 6.40
C HIS A 87 -3.22 -17.96 5.48
N ASP A 88 -4.36 -17.34 5.18
CA ASP A 88 -4.54 -16.22 4.26
C ASP A 88 -5.09 -14.95 4.95
N GLU A 89 -5.33 -15.03 6.26
CA GLU A 89 -5.75 -13.92 7.12
C GLU A 89 -4.68 -13.62 8.16
N PHE A 90 -4.34 -12.35 8.29
CA PHE A 90 -3.24 -11.90 9.12
C PHE A 90 -3.71 -10.85 10.11
N GLY A 91 -3.52 -11.12 11.40
CA GLY A 91 -3.72 -10.14 12.46
C GLY A 91 -2.46 -9.30 12.68
N CYS A 92 -2.64 -8.04 13.08
CA CYS A 92 -1.54 -7.17 13.49
C CYS A 92 -1.37 -7.15 15.01
N ALA A 93 -0.28 -6.52 15.48
CA ALA A 93 -0.09 -6.25 16.91
C ALA A 93 -1.27 -5.42 17.47
N PRO A 94 -1.62 -5.53 18.77
CA PRO A 94 -2.84 -4.95 19.31
C PRO A 94 -3.03 -3.44 19.05
N ASN A 95 -1.96 -2.66 19.02
CA ASN A 95 -2.00 -1.21 18.76
C ASN A 95 -2.45 -0.86 17.33
N TRP A 96 -2.31 -1.78 16.37
CA TRP A 96 -2.78 -1.61 15.01
C TRP A 96 -4.30 -1.73 14.90
N GLN A 97 -4.90 -2.56 15.76
CA GLN A 97 -6.31 -2.92 15.70
C GLN A 97 -6.76 -3.32 14.29
N ALA A 98 -5.92 -4.11 13.59
CA ALA A 98 -6.07 -4.37 12.17
C ALA A 98 -6.02 -5.86 11.83
N ARG A 99 -6.71 -6.21 10.75
CA ARG A 99 -6.65 -7.52 10.09
C ARG A 99 -6.52 -7.32 8.59
N SER A 100 -5.81 -8.23 7.95
CA SER A 100 -5.38 -8.08 6.56
C SER A 100 -5.49 -9.38 5.79
N ILE A 101 -5.71 -9.24 4.48
CA ILE A 101 -5.56 -10.29 3.47
C ILE A 101 -4.71 -9.75 2.32
N TYR A 102 -3.90 -10.62 1.72
CA TYR A 102 -2.90 -10.23 0.71
C TYR A 102 -3.15 -10.95 -0.60
N PHE A 103 -2.78 -10.32 -1.71
CA PHE A 103 -2.89 -10.87 -3.06
C PHE A 103 -1.84 -10.24 -3.98
N THR A 104 -1.49 -10.95 -5.05
CA THR A 104 -0.49 -10.47 -6.01
C THR A 104 -1.14 -9.59 -7.07
N GLY A 105 -0.59 -8.39 -7.27
CA GLY A 105 -0.95 -7.45 -8.32
C GLY A 105 0.02 -7.46 -9.51
N PRO A 106 -0.06 -6.45 -10.39
CA PRO A 106 0.86 -6.27 -11.51
C PRO A 106 2.31 -6.13 -11.01
N ASP A 107 3.26 -6.61 -11.81
CA ASP A 107 4.70 -6.58 -11.47
C ASP A 107 5.03 -7.19 -10.09
N ASP A 108 4.34 -8.29 -9.76
CA ASP A 108 4.42 -9.00 -8.47
C ASP A 108 4.10 -8.13 -7.24
N ALA A 109 3.43 -6.99 -7.43
CA ALA A 109 3.06 -6.09 -6.34
C ALA A 109 2.33 -6.85 -5.22
N VAL A 110 2.72 -6.59 -3.97
CA VAL A 110 2.08 -7.16 -2.79
C VAL A 110 0.95 -6.22 -2.39
N LEU A 111 -0.25 -6.54 -2.85
CA LEU A 111 -1.46 -5.78 -2.56
C LEU A 111 -2.14 -6.34 -1.31
N GLU A 112 -2.75 -5.44 -0.54
CA GLU A 112 -3.38 -5.77 0.74
C GLU A 112 -4.76 -5.12 0.85
N LEU A 113 -5.75 -5.86 1.33
CA LEU A 113 -6.96 -5.26 1.92
C LEU A 113 -6.81 -5.31 3.43
N ILE A 114 -6.94 -4.15 4.08
CA ILE A 114 -6.76 -4.00 5.52
C ILE A 114 -7.99 -3.34 6.15
N GLU A 115 -8.58 -4.00 7.15
CA GLU A 115 -9.56 -3.37 8.02
C GLU A 115 -8.88 -2.86 9.29
N ARG A 116 -9.33 -1.71 9.81
CA ARG A 116 -8.87 -1.16 11.08
C ARG A 116 -10.07 -0.90 11.98
N ASN A 117 -10.16 -1.63 13.09
CA ASN A 117 -11.30 -1.56 14.00
C ASN A 117 -11.48 -0.21 14.69
N ILE A 118 -10.43 0.62 14.75
CA ILE A 118 -10.49 1.96 15.33
C ILE A 118 -11.19 2.97 14.43
N LEU A 119 -11.27 2.71 13.12
CA LEU A 119 -11.89 3.64 12.18
C LEU A 119 -13.41 3.55 12.26
N ASP A 120 -14.06 4.71 12.38
CA ASP A 120 -15.52 4.82 12.38
C ASP A 120 -16.05 4.86 10.94
N ASN A 121 -15.94 3.72 10.24
CA ASN A 121 -16.24 3.61 8.81
C ASN A 121 -17.08 2.38 8.46
N ARG A 122 -17.74 1.78 9.45
CA ARG A 122 -18.56 0.56 9.32
C ARG A 122 -19.69 0.76 8.30
N ILE A 123 -20.09 -0.34 7.66
CA ILE A 123 -21.21 -0.38 6.70
C ILE A 123 -22.31 -1.32 7.22
N ASP A 124 -23.54 -1.07 6.81
CA ASP A 124 -24.74 -1.87 7.14
C ASP A 124 -25.33 -2.59 5.93
N HIS A 125 -24.62 -2.59 4.80
CA HIS A 125 -24.94 -3.30 3.58
C HIS A 125 -23.83 -4.31 3.22
N PRO A 126 -24.07 -5.26 2.29
CA PRO A 126 -23.02 -6.17 1.81
C PRO A 126 -21.82 -5.40 1.25
N PHE A 127 -20.62 -5.93 1.49
CA PHE A 127 -19.38 -5.37 0.95
C PHE A 127 -19.35 -5.48 -0.58
N GLY A 128 -18.95 -4.40 -1.24
CA GLY A 128 -18.64 -4.36 -2.65
C GLY A 128 -17.42 -3.50 -2.95
N ILE A 129 -17.00 -3.48 -4.22
CA ILE A 129 -15.80 -2.74 -4.66
C ILE A 129 -15.84 -1.25 -4.32
N ASN A 130 -17.05 -0.66 -4.30
CA ASN A 130 -17.25 0.76 -3.96
C ASN A 130 -17.02 1.07 -2.47
N ASP A 131 -16.83 0.05 -1.63
CA ASP A 131 -16.60 0.22 -0.20
C ASP A 131 -15.12 0.32 0.17
N ILE A 132 -14.21 0.07 -0.77
CA ILE A 132 -12.79 0.36 -0.60
C ILE A 132 -12.62 1.86 -0.38
N ARG A 133 -11.97 2.25 0.71
CA ARG A 133 -12.00 3.62 1.24
C ARG A 133 -10.88 4.51 0.72
N HIS A 134 -9.64 4.04 0.73
CA HIS A 134 -8.46 4.78 0.28
C HIS A 134 -7.22 3.88 0.38
N LEU A 135 -6.09 4.37 -0.11
CA LEU A 135 -4.76 3.85 0.17
C LEU A 135 -4.50 3.94 1.68
N SER A 136 -4.10 2.81 2.27
CA SER A 136 -3.77 2.70 3.69
C SER A 136 -2.28 2.72 3.94
N GLU A 137 -1.52 1.98 3.13
CA GLU A 137 -0.10 1.74 3.37
C GLU A 137 0.68 1.73 2.07
N VAL A 138 1.92 2.22 2.13
CA VAL A 138 2.89 2.16 1.03
C VAL A 138 4.22 1.67 1.59
N GLY A 139 4.77 0.62 0.97
CA GLY A 139 6.04 0.01 1.38
C GLY A 139 7.27 0.73 0.83
N PHE A 140 8.26 0.95 1.70
CA PHE A 140 9.53 1.61 1.39
C PHE A 140 10.68 0.69 1.79
N GLY A 141 11.46 0.24 0.82
CA GLY A 141 12.73 -0.46 1.06
C GLY A 141 13.86 0.52 1.26
N VAL A 142 14.38 0.63 2.48
CA VAL A 142 15.39 1.62 2.86
C VAL A 142 16.64 0.95 3.41
N SER A 143 17.79 1.64 3.30
CA SER A 143 19.07 1.12 3.80
C SER A 143 19.16 1.10 5.32
N ASP A 144 18.55 2.08 6.00
CA ASP A 144 18.45 2.15 7.46
C ASP A 144 17.06 2.64 7.86
N VAL A 145 16.28 1.74 8.45
CA VAL A 145 14.91 2.01 8.90
C VAL A 145 14.87 3.08 9.98
N LEU A 146 15.73 2.98 11.00
CA LEU A 146 15.69 3.88 12.15
C LEU A 146 16.15 5.28 11.77
N GLU A 147 17.15 5.39 10.90
CA GLU A 147 17.59 6.67 10.33
C GLU A 147 16.49 7.31 9.49
N THR A 148 15.83 6.53 8.63
CA THR A 148 14.74 7.03 7.80
C THR A 148 13.55 7.50 8.66
N GLN A 149 13.18 6.76 9.71
CA GLN A 149 12.13 7.21 10.64
C GLN A 149 12.50 8.54 11.33
N ARG A 150 13.78 8.72 11.72
CA ARG A 150 14.25 9.99 12.28
C ARG A 150 14.14 11.11 11.26
N LEU A 151 14.55 10.88 10.02
CA LEU A 151 14.46 11.85 8.94
C LEU A 151 13.01 12.28 8.68
N ILE A 152 12.10 11.32 8.53
CA ILE A 152 10.67 11.59 8.29
C ILE A 152 10.08 12.39 9.47
N ARG A 153 10.38 12.00 10.71
CA ARG A 153 9.92 12.76 11.88
C ARG A 153 10.43 14.19 11.87
N ASP A 154 11.73 14.38 11.67
CA ASP A 154 12.35 15.70 11.81
C ASP A 154 11.97 16.65 10.65
N LYS A 155 11.65 16.10 9.46
CA LYS A 155 11.29 16.90 8.27
C LYS A 155 9.79 17.06 8.07
N LEU A 156 9.01 16.01 8.35
CA LEU A 156 7.57 15.96 8.05
C LEU A 156 6.70 15.97 9.32
N GLY A 157 7.30 15.82 10.51
CA GLY A 157 6.56 15.77 11.78
C GLY A 157 5.78 14.48 12.01
N LEU A 158 5.94 13.47 11.15
CA LEU A 158 5.25 12.18 11.28
C LEU A 158 5.96 11.27 12.29
N LEU A 159 5.18 10.65 13.18
CA LEU A 159 5.71 9.84 14.26
C LEU A 159 5.78 8.36 13.87
N PRO A 160 6.75 7.59 14.44
CA PRO A 160 6.71 6.14 14.38
C PRO A 160 5.39 5.58 14.90
N PHE A 161 4.85 4.59 14.19
CA PHE A 161 3.62 3.91 14.57
C PHE A 161 3.94 2.67 15.41
N GLY A 162 4.09 2.86 16.72
CA GLY A 162 4.56 1.83 17.65
C GLY A 162 6.06 1.95 17.92
N GLU A 163 6.66 0.90 18.48
CA GLU A 163 8.07 0.91 18.87
C GLU A 163 9.00 0.78 17.64
N PRO A 164 9.93 1.73 17.42
CA PRO A 164 10.90 1.65 16.34
C PRO A 164 11.80 0.41 16.42
N THR A 165 11.94 -0.33 15.33
CA THR A 165 12.90 -1.43 15.22
C THR A 165 13.72 -1.32 13.94
N PRO A 166 14.96 -1.87 13.89
CA PRO A 166 15.76 -1.89 12.66
C PRO A 166 15.13 -2.67 11.50
N GLY A 167 14.28 -3.65 11.80
CA GLY A 167 13.71 -4.55 10.78
C GLY A 167 12.34 -4.14 10.25
N PHE A 168 11.64 -3.26 10.96
CA PHE A 168 10.28 -2.82 10.61
C PHE A 168 9.96 -1.52 11.33
N GLY A 169 9.66 -0.47 10.57
CA GLY A 169 9.50 0.89 11.09
C GLY A 169 8.34 1.64 10.45
N PRO A 170 7.10 1.30 10.75
CA PRO A 170 5.93 2.04 10.25
C PRO A 170 5.94 3.50 10.73
N VAL A 171 5.50 4.44 9.90
CA VAL A 171 5.42 5.87 10.22
C VAL A 171 4.09 6.45 9.75
N GLY A 172 3.40 7.20 10.61
CA GLY A 172 2.08 7.77 10.32
C GLY A 172 1.05 7.42 11.40
N ASP A 173 -0.19 7.20 10.97
CA ASP A 173 -1.32 6.86 11.85
C ASP A 173 -2.31 5.91 11.14
N HIS A 174 -3.44 5.62 11.79
CA HIS A 174 -4.42 4.66 11.25
C HIS A 174 -5.06 5.07 9.92
N ASP A 175 -4.97 6.34 9.50
CA ASP A 175 -5.48 6.78 8.19
C ASP A 175 -4.47 6.56 7.06
N GLY A 176 -3.17 6.44 7.38
CA GLY A 176 -2.11 6.28 6.40
C GLY A 176 -0.76 5.97 7.05
N LEU A 177 -0.06 4.96 6.50
CA LEU A 177 1.26 4.55 6.96
C LEU A 177 2.26 4.44 5.81
N PHE A 178 3.50 4.85 6.09
CA PHE A 178 4.67 4.42 5.33
C PHE A 178 5.29 3.22 6.04
N ILE A 179 5.41 2.11 5.34
CA ILE A 179 5.94 0.85 5.87
C ILE A 179 7.41 0.73 5.51
N LEU A 180 8.28 1.12 6.43
CA LEU A 180 9.72 1.07 6.21
C LEU A 180 10.28 -0.30 6.59
N VAL A 181 11.03 -0.90 5.68
CA VAL A 181 11.74 -2.18 5.86
C VAL A 181 13.14 -2.09 5.26
N PRO A 182 14.10 -2.94 5.70
CA PRO A 182 15.39 -3.02 5.02
C PRO A 182 15.24 -3.43 3.56
N SER A 183 16.00 -2.82 2.66
CA SER A 183 15.89 -3.06 1.20
C SER A 183 16.22 -4.49 0.76
N ASP A 184 16.88 -5.28 1.61
CA ASP A 184 17.31 -6.66 1.35
C ASP A 184 16.35 -7.73 1.93
N ILE A 185 15.29 -7.34 2.63
CA ILE A 185 14.24 -8.27 3.07
C ILE A 185 13.24 -8.56 1.94
N THR A 186 12.39 -9.56 2.14
CA THR A 186 11.26 -9.84 1.26
C THR A 186 9.93 -9.54 1.94
N TRP A 187 8.97 -9.04 1.15
CA TRP A 187 7.64 -8.70 1.65
C TRP A 187 6.92 -9.94 2.19
N ARG A 188 6.33 -9.76 3.37
CA ARG A 188 5.28 -10.65 3.89
C ARG A 188 4.06 -10.62 2.96
N PRO A 189 3.21 -11.67 2.98
CA PRO A 189 3.32 -12.90 3.77
C PRO A 189 4.15 -14.02 3.14
N GLU A 190 4.33 -14.04 1.81
CA GLU A 190 4.98 -15.16 1.11
C GLU A 190 6.51 -15.05 1.03
N TYR A 191 7.10 -13.91 1.37
CA TYR A 191 8.56 -13.69 1.35
C TYR A 191 9.19 -13.90 -0.02
N ARG A 192 8.46 -13.59 -1.10
CA ARG A 192 8.88 -13.84 -2.50
C ARG A 192 9.73 -12.74 -3.10
N MET A 193 9.32 -11.48 -2.91
CA MET A 193 9.90 -10.33 -3.59
C MET A 193 10.39 -9.30 -2.58
N PRO A 194 11.58 -8.71 -2.77
CA PRO A 194 12.02 -7.56 -1.98
C PRO A 194 11.30 -6.27 -2.37
N PRO A 195 11.48 -5.19 -1.61
CA PRO A 195 11.01 -3.87 -2.02
C PRO A 195 11.46 -3.47 -3.43
N ALA A 196 10.59 -2.79 -4.16
CA ALA A 196 10.90 -2.32 -5.52
C ALA A 196 12.08 -1.36 -5.54
N ALA A 197 13.04 -1.63 -6.42
CA ALA A 197 14.12 -0.73 -6.78
C ALA A 197 13.66 0.20 -7.92
N ALA A 198 12.57 0.93 -7.70
CA ALA A 198 11.93 1.78 -8.70
C ALA A 198 11.32 3.05 -8.09
N PRO A 199 11.23 4.15 -8.85
CA PRO A 199 10.61 5.38 -8.40
C PRO A 199 9.19 5.15 -7.83
N THR A 200 8.97 5.67 -6.62
CA THR A 200 7.69 5.72 -5.93
C THR A 200 7.51 7.11 -5.34
N ILE A 201 6.49 7.84 -5.79
CA ILE A 201 6.19 9.18 -5.29
C ILE A 201 4.87 9.14 -4.55
N VAL A 202 4.86 9.57 -3.28
CA VAL A 202 3.67 9.57 -2.45
C VAL A 202 3.23 11.00 -2.17
N THR A 203 2.00 11.33 -2.58
CA THR A 203 1.35 12.60 -2.24
C THR A 203 0.51 12.40 -0.99
N ALA A 204 0.82 13.12 0.10
CA ALA A 204 0.19 12.92 1.40
C ALA A 204 -0.01 14.23 2.18
N ASP A 205 -0.71 14.16 3.31
CA ASP A 205 -0.85 15.27 4.27
C ASP A 205 0.47 15.54 5.00
N VAL A 206 1.42 16.18 4.32
CA VAL A 206 2.75 16.51 4.83
C VAL A 206 3.06 18.00 4.63
N PRO A 207 3.94 18.60 5.45
CA PRO A 207 4.20 20.04 5.37
C PRO A 207 5.15 20.45 4.23
N THR A 208 5.95 19.52 3.71
CA THR A 208 6.99 19.77 2.70
C THR A 208 7.32 18.50 1.95
N ALA A 209 7.96 18.63 0.79
CA ALA A 209 8.54 17.49 0.09
C ALA A 209 9.78 16.94 0.81
N LEU A 210 10.00 15.63 0.65
CA LEU A 210 11.15 14.89 1.19
C LEU A 210 11.50 13.72 0.27
N ASP A 211 12.75 13.68 -0.19
CA ASP A 211 13.32 12.52 -0.86
C ASP A 211 13.93 11.55 0.17
N ILE A 212 13.75 10.24 -0.08
CA ILE A 212 14.23 9.14 0.76
C ILE A 212 14.97 8.15 -0.14
N GLY A 213 16.29 8.10 0.02
CA GLY A 213 17.16 7.26 -0.81
C GLY A 213 17.06 7.63 -2.28
N GLU A 214 17.19 6.63 -3.16
CA GLU A 214 17.20 6.83 -4.62
C GLU A 214 15.82 6.67 -5.26
N HIS A 215 14.85 6.11 -4.54
CA HIS A 215 13.62 5.60 -5.13
C HIS A 215 12.35 6.25 -4.59
N TYR A 216 12.38 6.85 -3.40
CA TYR A 216 11.15 7.29 -2.75
C TYR A 216 11.14 8.80 -2.59
N ALA A 217 9.99 9.40 -2.89
CA ALA A 217 9.72 10.80 -2.58
C ALA A 217 8.35 10.93 -1.91
N ILE A 218 8.24 11.82 -0.94
CA ILE A 218 6.98 12.19 -0.29
C ILE A 218 6.76 13.67 -0.58
N GLN A 219 5.56 14.06 -0.98
CA GLN A 219 5.23 15.44 -1.33
C GLN A 219 3.85 15.88 -0.81
N PRO A 220 3.65 17.18 -0.53
CA PRO A 220 2.36 17.71 -0.15
C PRO A 220 1.39 17.72 -1.33
N LEU A 221 0.08 17.80 -1.04
CA LEU A 221 -0.93 18.04 -2.06
C LEU A 221 -0.69 19.38 -2.78
N GLY A 222 -0.61 19.36 -4.10
CA GLY A 222 -0.39 20.56 -4.93
C GLY A 222 1.08 20.94 -5.14
N ALA A 223 2.03 20.05 -4.79
CA ALA A 223 3.44 20.14 -5.17
C ALA A 223 3.66 20.04 -6.68
#